data_AF-A0AAN6LGJ8-F1
#
_entry.id   AF-A0AAN6LGJ8-F1
#
_cell.length_a   1.000
_cell.length_b   1.000
_cell.length_c   1.000
_cell.angle_alpha   90.00
_cell.angle_beta   90.00
_cell.angle_gamma   90.00
#
_symmetry.space_group_name_H-M   'P 1'
#
loop_
_entity.id
_entity.type
_entity.pdbx_description
1 polymer ?
#
loop_
_entity_poly.entity_id
_entity_poly.type
_entity_poly.pdbx_seq_one_letter_code
_entity_poly.pdbx_strand_id
1 'polypeptide(L)'
;MESDRLLEMELMHRWSTRTYTGLYSMPADTPYFQTTIPHAALRRSYVMNSILAAAAVDLAVSAVEGPQAEKYYYMALKYGTQASAGFRTELENINEENLHILYHISALLAVWNYTMAGRHGSTLDRMHVIFDMFFGAATIAWTNPKWLTSVPSSSRDAIYLKPLTMDVVDANTLTALGYLATVSRQIHVRPIRTPIAMFNLEFETEGPLLASEAYRIPIAQLRYSFAEDAVDRIKGYVMSLITVGGPEFVAAVKAHEPMALFMLMYFGVLVNRSSSQETRWWLGTAGRDIVSEISDILENSPIARIPEGRLGMSWTREQVGLPPLADVGLGQSFCSLTEIESLFLT
;
A
#
# COMPACT_ATOMS: atom_id res chain seq x y z
N MET A 1 11.22 -37.03 2.45
CA MET A 1 11.32 -36.98 3.92
C MET A 1 12.58 -36.27 4.40
N GLU A 2 13.79 -36.79 4.20
CA GLU A 2 15.02 -36.11 4.69
C GLU A 2 15.31 -34.79 3.95
N SER A 3 15.13 -34.79 2.62
CA SER A 3 15.22 -33.57 1.80
C SER A 3 14.16 -32.51 2.15
N ASP A 4 12.96 -32.93 2.59
CA ASP A 4 11.90 -32.00 2.96
C ASP A 4 12.20 -31.34 4.31
N ARG A 5 12.72 -32.14 5.26
CA ARG A 5 13.13 -31.63 6.58
C ARG A 5 14.27 -30.61 6.48
N LEU A 6 15.28 -30.88 5.66
CA LEU A 6 16.40 -29.94 5.46
C LEU A 6 15.90 -28.61 4.88
N LEU A 7 14.99 -28.66 3.91
CA LEU A 7 14.38 -27.46 3.35
C LEU A 7 13.57 -26.68 4.40
N GLU A 8 12.72 -27.35 5.18
CA GLU A 8 11.94 -26.66 6.22
C GLU A 8 12.84 -26.03 7.30
N MET A 9 13.95 -26.67 7.65
CA MET A 9 14.95 -26.10 8.55
C MET A 9 15.65 -24.88 7.95
N GLU A 10 15.99 -24.92 6.66
CA GLU A 10 16.54 -23.76 5.93
C GLU A 10 15.56 -22.59 5.93
N LEU A 11 14.28 -22.84 5.62
CA LEU A 11 13.22 -21.83 5.60
C LEU A 11 12.98 -21.24 7.00
N MET A 12 12.95 -22.07 8.04
CA MET A 12 12.83 -21.60 9.42
C MET A 12 14.06 -20.78 9.86
N HIS A 13 15.26 -21.19 9.46
CA HIS A 13 16.47 -20.41 9.72
C HIS A 13 16.41 -19.04 9.02
N ARG A 14 15.97 -19.01 7.76
CA ARG A 14 15.77 -17.77 7.00
C ARG A 14 14.72 -16.88 7.65
N TRP A 15 13.62 -17.47 8.13
CA TRP A 15 12.61 -16.77 8.92
C TRP A 15 13.25 -16.06 10.10
N SER A 16 13.93 -16.81 10.98
CA SER A 16 14.46 -16.32 12.26
C SER A 16 15.59 -15.30 12.12
N THR A 17 16.25 -15.23 10.96
CA THR A 17 17.42 -14.35 10.74
C THR A 17 17.14 -13.14 9.88
N ARG A 18 16.18 -13.22 8.93
CA ARG A 18 15.95 -12.12 7.97
C ARG A 18 14.49 -11.88 7.65
N THR A 19 13.72 -12.90 7.26
CA THR A 19 12.39 -12.68 6.65
C THR A 19 11.46 -11.88 7.54
N TYR A 20 11.45 -12.17 8.85
CA TYR A 20 10.59 -11.48 9.82
C TYR A 20 10.82 -9.96 9.88
N THR A 21 12.02 -9.49 9.52
CA THR A 21 12.38 -8.07 9.61
C THR A 21 11.59 -7.19 8.63
N GLY A 22 11.10 -7.78 7.54
CA GLY A 22 10.27 -7.09 6.55
C GLY A 22 8.79 -7.07 6.85
N LEU A 23 8.38 -7.63 7.98
CA LEU A 23 6.98 -7.95 8.28
C LEU A 23 6.45 -7.21 9.51
N TYR A 24 7.28 -6.38 10.15
CA TYR A 24 6.85 -5.55 11.27
C TYR A 24 6.95 -4.06 10.97
N SER A 25 6.07 -3.28 11.60
CA SER A 25 6.03 -1.83 11.45
C SER A 25 6.76 -1.08 12.57
N MET A 26 6.86 -1.67 13.76
CA MET A 26 7.57 -1.07 14.89
C MET A 26 8.54 -2.07 15.52
N PRO A 27 9.71 -1.64 16.02
CA PRO A 27 10.68 -2.53 16.65
C PRO A 27 10.11 -3.37 17.80
N ALA A 28 9.05 -2.88 18.47
CA ALA A 28 8.31 -3.57 19.52
C ALA A 28 7.77 -4.96 19.11
N ASP A 29 7.55 -5.20 17.81
CA ASP A 29 7.10 -6.49 17.29
C ASP A 29 8.23 -7.51 17.11
N THR A 30 9.49 -7.11 17.25
CA THR A 30 10.63 -8.02 17.03
C THR A 30 10.51 -9.28 17.89
N PRO A 31 10.28 -9.21 19.22
CA PRO A 31 10.10 -10.42 20.03
C PRO A 31 8.90 -11.24 19.58
N TYR A 32 7.83 -10.58 19.14
CA TYR A 32 6.60 -11.23 18.72
C TYR A 32 6.81 -12.12 17.48
N PHE A 33 7.47 -11.59 16.44
CA PHE A 33 7.77 -12.37 15.24
C PHE A 33 8.92 -13.37 15.40
N GLN A 34 9.90 -13.09 16.28
CA GLN A 34 11.00 -14.03 16.53
C GLN A 34 10.62 -15.19 17.46
N THR A 35 9.65 -15.00 18.35
CA THR A 35 9.34 -16.00 19.39
C THR A 35 7.87 -16.42 19.39
N THR A 36 6.93 -15.49 19.53
CA THR A 36 5.50 -15.79 19.69
C THR A 36 4.94 -16.49 18.46
N ILE A 37 5.20 -15.97 17.26
CA ILE A 37 4.73 -16.55 16.00
C ILE A 37 5.35 -17.94 15.74
N PRO A 38 6.67 -18.16 15.86
CA PRO A 38 7.26 -19.50 15.77
C PRO A 38 6.73 -20.49 16.80
N HIS A 39 6.50 -20.09 18.06
CA HIS A 39 5.89 -20.98 19.06
C HIS A 39 4.46 -21.35 18.70
N ALA A 40 3.68 -20.41 18.15
CA ALA A 40 2.34 -20.70 17.64
C ALA A 40 2.38 -21.67 16.44
N ALA A 41 3.38 -21.53 15.57
CA ALA A 41 3.57 -22.40 14.41
C ALA A 41 3.78 -23.87 14.79
N LEU A 42 4.39 -24.16 15.93
CA LEU A 42 4.55 -25.53 16.43
C LEU A 42 3.21 -26.20 16.80
N ARG A 43 2.15 -25.42 17.00
CA ARG A 43 0.81 -25.91 17.39
C ARG A 43 -0.23 -25.75 16.29
N ARG A 44 -0.01 -24.84 15.35
CA ARG A 44 -0.98 -24.46 14.30
C ARG A 44 -0.32 -24.55 12.93
N SER A 45 -0.74 -25.53 12.14
CA SER A 45 -0.13 -25.82 10.82
C SER A 45 -0.22 -24.64 9.84
N TYR A 46 -1.32 -23.87 9.85
CA TYR A 46 -1.46 -22.71 8.97
C TYR A 46 -0.42 -21.61 9.28
N VAL A 47 -0.06 -21.43 10.56
CA VAL A 47 0.96 -20.48 10.99
C VAL A 47 2.34 -20.95 10.51
N MET A 48 2.65 -22.24 10.69
CA MET A 48 3.89 -22.83 10.17
C MET A 48 4.00 -22.65 8.65
N ASN A 49 2.95 -23.02 7.92
CA ASN A 49 2.91 -22.87 6.47
C ASN A 49 3.05 -21.40 6.04
N SER A 50 2.50 -20.45 6.82
CA SER A 50 2.66 -19.01 6.53
C SER A 50 4.11 -18.56 6.68
N ILE A 51 4.80 -19.00 7.74
CA ILE A 51 6.23 -18.71 7.97
C ILE A 51 7.07 -19.29 6.84
N LEU A 52 6.87 -20.58 6.51
CA LEU A 52 7.62 -21.26 5.46
C LEU A 52 7.36 -20.64 4.09
N ALA A 53 6.11 -20.26 3.79
CA ALA A 53 5.77 -19.58 2.55
C ALA A 53 6.47 -18.22 2.44
N ALA A 54 6.42 -17.40 3.49
CA ALA A 54 7.09 -16.09 3.50
C ALA A 54 8.62 -16.22 3.35
N ALA A 55 9.24 -17.17 4.06
CA ALA A 55 10.67 -17.42 3.95
C ALA A 55 11.07 -17.96 2.55
N ALA A 56 10.22 -18.79 1.95
CA ALA A 56 10.46 -19.31 0.60
C ALA A 56 10.35 -18.19 -0.43
N VAL A 57 9.34 -17.31 -0.34
CA VAL A 57 9.27 -16.11 -1.20
C VAL A 57 10.51 -15.25 -1.01
N ASP A 58 10.92 -15.01 0.24
CA ASP A 58 12.08 -14.19 0.54
C ASP A 58 13.36 -14.72 -0.12
N LEU A 59 13.59 -16.03 -0.07
CA LEU A 59 14.70 -16.66 -0.80
C LEU A 59 14.54 -16.56 -2.31
N ALA A 60 13.33 -16.74 -2.83
CA ALA A 60 13.04 -16.67 -4.26
C ALA A 60 13.37 -15.27 -4.82
N VAL A 61 12.89 -14.21 -4.16
CA VAL A 61 13.14 -12.82 -4.61
C VAL A 61 14.57 -12.35 -4.38
N SER A 62 15.29 -12.97 -3.44
CA SER A 62 16.70 -12.67 -3.18
C SER A 62 17.65 -13.47 -4.08
N ALA A 63 17.16 -14.49 -4.79
CA ALA A 63 17.96 -15.33 -5.65
C ALA A 63 18.11 -14.70 -7.05
N VAL A 64 19.22 -15.03 -7.72
CA VAL A 64 19.36 -14.78 -9.17
C VAL A 64 18.34 -15.66 -9.90
N GLU A 65 17.69 -15.09 -10.91
CA GLU A 65 16.73 -15.82 -11.74
C GLU A 65 17.31 -17.13 -12.26
N GLY A 66 16.56 -18.21 -12.09
CA GLY A 66 17.01 -19.54 -12.47
C GLY A 66 16.31 -20.67 -11.69
N PRO A 67 16.80 -21.92 -11.83
CA PRO A 67 16.14 -23.10 -11.27
C PRO A 67 15.95 -23.06 -9.75
N GLN A 68 16.90 -22.43 -9.04
CA GLN A 68 16.82 -22.30 -7.58
C GLN A 68 15.72 -21.33 -7.14
N ALA A 69 15.58 -20.18 -7.82
CA ALA A 69 14.51 -19.23 -7.56
C ALA A 69 13.14 -19.87 -7.82
N GLU A 70 13.00 -20.60 -8.93
CA GLU A 70 11.76 -21.33 -9.27
C GLU A 70 11.42 -22.42 -8.25
N LYS A 71 12.42 -23.13 -7.72
CA LYS A 71 12.22 -24.09 -6.62
C LYS A 71 11.59 -23.42 -5.41
N TYR A 72 12.12 -22.26 -4.98
CA TYR A 72 11.57 -21.55 -3.83
C TYR A 72 10.20 -20.95 -4.11
N TYR A 73 9.92 -20.45 -5.32
CA TYR A 73 8.57 -20.03 -5.70
C TYR A 73 7.56 -21.18 -5.67
N TYR A 74 7.94 -22.35 -6.15
CA TYR A 74 7.09 -23.54 -6.08
C TYR A 74 6.78 -23.93 -4.62
N MET A 75 7.79 -23.85 -3.74
CA MET A 75 7.61 -24.08 -2.30
C MET A 75 6.73 -23.01 -1.64
N ALA A 76 6.95 -21.74 -1.98
CA ALA A 76 6.11 -20.64 -1.53
C ALA A 76 4.66 -20.84 -1.95
N LEU A 77 4.40 -21.26 -3.19
CA LEU A 77 3.05 -21.57 -3.65
C LEU A 77 2.44 -22.72 -2.83
N LYS A 78 3.16 -23.83 -2.68
CA LYS A 78 2.72 -25.01 -1.91
C LYS A 78 2.32 -24.63 -0.48
N TYR A 79 3.23 -24.03 0.28
CA TYR A 79 2.98 -23.67 1.67
C TYR A 79 1.96 -22.54 1.78
N GLY A 80 1.98 -21.54 0.89
CA GLY A 80 1.05 -20.42 0.91
C GLY A 80 -0.40 -20.82 0.62
N THR A 81 -0.62 -21.78 -0.29
CA THR A 81 -1.95 -22.37 -0.52
C THR A 81 -2.46 -23.11 0.71
N GLN A 82 -1.61 -23.92 1.36
CA GLN A 82 -1.98 -24.63 2.59
C GLN A 82 -2.25 -23.68 3.76
N ALA A 83 -1.41 -22.64 3.90
CA ALA A 83 -1.59 -21.57 4.89
C ALA A 83 -2.92 -20.85 4.69
N SER A 84 -3.23 -20.44 3.45
CA SER A 84 -4.48 -19.75 3.11
C SER A 84 -5.70 -20.60 3.39
N ALA A 85 -5.65 -21.91 3.11
CA ALA A 85 -6.75 -22.83 3.41
C ALA A 85 -7.01 -22.94 4.92
N GLY A 86 -5.97 -23.22 5.72
CA GLY A 86 -6.11 -23.32 7.17
C GLY A 86 -6.48 -22.00 7.85
N PHE A 87 -5.97 -20.88 7.32
CA PHE A 87 -6.32 -19.54 7.77
C PHE A 87 -7.82 -19.26 7.61
N ARG A 88 -8.42 -19.61 6.47
CA ARG A 88 -9.86 -19.43 6.24
C ARG A 88 -10.71 -20.21 7.24
N THR A 89 -10.31 -21.44 7.58
CA THR A 89 -11.01 -22.24 8.60
C THR A 89 -10.96 -21.56 9.98
N GLU A 90 -9.83 -20.97 10.36
CA GLU A 90 -9.70 -20.30 11.66
C GLU A 90 -10.47 -18.97 11.73
N LEU A 91 -10.74 -18.32 10.59
CA LEU A 91 -11.58 -17.13 10.53
C LEU A 91 -13.04 -17.40 10.89
N GLU A 92 -13.51 -18.65 10.80
CA GLU A 92 -14.87 -19.02 11.19
C GLU A 92 -15.10 -18.91 12.71
N ASN A 93 -14.02 -18.89 13.51
CA ASN A 93 -14.09 -18.83 14.96
C ASN A 93 -12.99 -17.93 15.56
N ILE A 94 -13.16 -16.61 15.36
CA ILE A 94 -12.28 -15.60 15.95
C ILE A 94 -12.57 -15.47 17.45
N ASN A 95 -11.51 -15.57 18.27
CA ASN A 95 -11.56 -15.46 19.72
C ASN A 95 -10.32 -14.72 20.27
N GLU A 96 -10.28 -14.53 21.59
CA GLU A 96 -9.20 -13.81 22.28
C GLU A 96 -7.81 -14.43 22.07
N GLU A 97 -7.73 -15.75 21.92
CA GLU A 97 -6.45 -16.47 21.80
C GLU A 97 -5.87 -16.46 20.37
N ASN A 98 -6.71 -16.30 19.35
CA ASN A 98 -6.27 -16.39 17.95
C ASN A 98 -6.31 -15.07 17.19
N LEU A 99 -7.08 -14.06 17.62
CA LEU A 99 -7.26 -12.82 16.86
C LEU A 99 -5.92 -12.15 16.54
N HIS A 100 -5.02 -12.06 17.53
CA HIS A 100 -3.71 -11.47 17.33
C HIS A 100 -2.87 -12.26 16.32
N ILE A 101 -2.97 -13.59 16.28
CA ILE A 101 -2.24 -14.44 15.33
C ILE A 101 -2.82 -14.22 13.94
N LEU A 102 -4.15 -14.27 13.81
CA LEU A 102 -4.86 -14.08 12.55
C LEU A 102 -4.53 -12.72 11.93
N TYR A 103 -4.49 -11.67 12.74
CA TYR A 103 -4.07 -10.34 12.30
C TYR A 103 -2.66 -10.35 11.69
N HIS A 104 -1.64 -10.87 12.38
CA HIS A 104 -0.28 -10.89 11.84
C HIS A 104 -0.10 -11.87 10.66
N ILE A 105 -0.79 -13.02 10.67
CA ILE A 105 -0.78 -13.97 9.56
C ILE A 105 -1.47 -13.39 8.32
N SER A 106 -2.50 -12.56 8.48
CA SER A 106 -3.13 -11.90 7.34
C SER A 106 -2.17 -10.95 6.60
N ALA A 107 -1.31 -10.22 7.33
CA ALA A 107 -0.26 -9.38 6.75
C ALA A 107 0.81 -10.21 6.02
N LEU A 108 1.21 -11.37 6.60
CA LEU A 108 2.10 -12.33 5.95
C LEU A 108 1.53 -12.86 4.63
N LEU A 109 0.25 -13.23 4.62
CA LEU A 109 -0.45 -13.67 3.42
C LEU A 109 -0.58 -12.53 2.40
N ALA A 110 -0.71 -11.28 2.84
CA ALA A 110 -0.69 -10.12 1.94
C ALA A 110 0.64 -9.99 1.19
N VAL A 111 1.76 -10.10 1.90
CA VAL A 111 3.10 -10.07 1.32
C VAL A 111 3.32 -11.25 0.36
N TRP A 112 2.90 -12.45 0.77
CA TRP A 112 2.98 -13.63 -0.09
C TRP A 112 2.16 -13.47 -1.37
N ASN A 113 0.90 -13.03 -1.28
CA ASN A 113 0.07 -12.84 -2.47
C ASN A 113 0.60 -11.72 -3.38
N TYR A 114 1.09 -10.62 -2.82
CA TYR A 114 1.68 -9.53 -3.59
C TYR A 114 2.85 -10.01 -4.46
N THR A 115 3.79 -10.71 -3.84
CA THR A 115 5.00 -11.22 -4.50
C THR A 115 4.68 -12.31 -5.51
N MET A 116 3.70 -13.18 -5.22
CA MET A 116 3.25 -14.21 -6.15
C MET A 116 2.46 -13.64 -7.34
N ALA A 117 1.60 -12.64 -7.11
CA ALA A 117 0.80 -11.99 -8.15
C ALA A 117 1.66 -11.22 -9.16
N GLY A 118 2.84 -10.72 -8.73
CA GLY A 118 3.78 -10.01 -9.61
C GLY A 118 4.35 -10.82 -10.76
N ARG A 119 4.08 -12.13 -10.80
CA ARG A 119 4.47 -13.00 -11.92
C ARG A 119 3.51 -12.93 -13.11
N HIS A 120 2.28 -12.44 -12.94
CA HIS A 120 1.21 -12.62 -13.94
C HIS A 120 0.30 -11.41 -14.20
N GLY A 121 0.47 -10.27 -13.51
CA GLY A 121 -0.44 -9.11 -13.63
C GLY A 121 0.25 -7.75 -13.63
N SER A 122 -0.52 -6.71 -13.96
CA SER A 122 -0.07 -5.31 -13.89
C SER A 122 0.24 -4.88 -12.44
N THR A 123 0.88 -3.74 -12.26
CA THR A 123 1.14 -3.23 -10.90
C THR A 123 -0.15 -2.84 -10.20
N LEU A 124 -1.12 -2.31 -10.94
CA LEU A 124 -2.44 -1.99 -10.39
C LEU A 124 -3.22 -3.26 -10.00
N ASP A 125 -3.13 -4.34 -10.77
CA ASP A 125 -3.74 -5.63 -10.38
C ASP A 125 -3.15 -6.14 -9.06
N ARG A 126 -1.83 -6.04 -8.89
CA ARG A 126 -1.17 -6.37 -7.61
C ARG A 126 -1.69 -5.50 -6.46
N MET A 127 -1.96 -4.21 -6.73
CA MET A 127 -2.48 -3.31 -5.72
C MET A 127 -3.89 -3.67 -5.29
N HIS A 128 -4.75 -4.10 -6.20
CA HIS A 128 -6.08 -4.57 -5.84
C HIS A 128 -6.02 -5.73 -4.84
N VAL A 129 -5.10 -6.68 -5.07
CA VAL A 129 -4.90 -7.83 -4.17
C VAL A 129 -4.38 -7.38 -2.81
N ILE A 130 -3.36 -6.52 -2.74
CA ILE A 130 -2.88 -5.95 -1.47
C ILE A 130 -4.00 -5.23 -0.74
N PHE A 131 -4.78 -4.41 -1.45
CA PHE A 131 -5.80 -3.57 -0.83
C PHE A 131 -6.87 -4.43 -0.16
N ASP A 132 -7.35 -5.47 -0.85
CA ASP A 132 -8.31 -6.42 -0.28
C ASP A 132 -7.74 -7.15 0.96
N MET A 133 -6.45 -7.46 0.95
CA MET A 133 -5.81 -8.18 2.06
C MET A 133 -5.56 -7.30 3.28
N PHE A 134 -5.08 -6.08 3.11
CA PHE A 134 -4.93 -5.13 4.22
C PHE A 134 -6.30 -4.74 4.79
N PHE A 135 -7.32 -4.62 3.95
CA PHE A 135 -8.68 -4.38 4.42
C PHE A 135 -9.24 -5.59 5.18
N GLY A 136 -8.95 -6.82 4.73
CA GLY A 136 -9.27 -8.05 5.46
C GLY A 136 -8.57 -8.13 6.83
N ALA A 137 -7.29 -7.78 6.89
CA ALA A 137 -6.52 -7.70 8.13
C ALA A 137 -7.13 -6.71 9.13
N ALA A 138 -7.51 -5.53 8.64
CA ALA A 138 -8.24 -4.55 9.44
C ALA A 138 -9.57 -5.12 9.94
N THR A 139 -10.35 -5.78 9.10
CA THR A 139 -11.62 -6.39 9.53
C THR A 139 -11.44 -7.35 10.72
N ILE A 140 -10.35 -8.14 10.74
CA ILE A 140 -9.99 -9.02 11.87
C ILE A 140 -9.70 -8.19 13.13
N ALA A 141 -8.84 -7.18 13.03
CA ALA A 141 -8.47 -6.34 14.15
C ALA A 141 -9.68 -5.58 14.75
N TRP A 142 -10.63 -5.16 13.91
CA TRP A 142 -11.84 -4.45 14.32
C TRP A 142 -12.89 -5.36 14.96
N THR A 143 -12.78 -6.68 14.79
CA THR A 143 -13.67 -7.64 15.47
C THR A 143 -13.61 -7.46 17.00
N ASN A 144 -12.40 -7.30 17.54
CA ASN A 144 -12.22 -6.89 18.94
C ASN A 144 -10.85 -6.22 19.13
N PRO A 145 -10.80 -4.87 19.06
CA PRO A 145 -9.54 -4.14 19.19
C PRO A 145 -8.83 -4.38 20.53
N LYS A 146 -9.59 -4.65 21.61
CA LYS A 146 -9.02 -4.87 22.94
C LYS A 146 -8.17 -6.13 23.00
N TRP A 147 -8.60 -7.20 22.33
CA TRP A 147 -7.83 -8.46 22.23
C TRP A 147 -6.53 -8.28 21.45
N LEU A 148 -6.51 -7.40 20.44
CA LEU A 148 -5.27 -7.10 19.71
C LEU A 148 -4.28 -6.31 20.58
N THR A 149 -4.78 -5.37 21.35
CA THR A 149 -3.95 -4.43 22.13
C THR A 149 -3.55 -4.97 23.51
N SER A 150 -4.15 -6.07 23.97
CA SER A 150 -3.78 -6.70 25.24
C SER A 150 -2.44 -7.46 25.16
N VAL A 151 -2.07 -7.89 23.96
CA VAL A 151 -0.84 -8.63 23.67
C VAL A 151 0.34 -7.66 23.57
N PRO A 152 1.55 -8.02 24.05
CA PRO A 152 2.74 -7.19 23.92
C PRO A 152 3.24 -7.15 22.46
N SER A 153 2.54 -6.39 21.62
CA SER A 153 2.84 -6.12 20.22
C SER A 153 2.73 -4.62 19.94
N SER A 154 3.20 -4.18 18.78
CA SER A 154 3.17 -2.79 18.33
C SER A 154 1.77 -2.20 18.32
N SER A 155 0.73 -3.01 18.09
CA SER A 155 -0.66 -2.58 18.14
C SER A 155 -1.03 -1.93 19.48
N ARG A 156 -0.44 -2.39 20.60
CA ARG A 156 -0.60 -1.78 21.92
C ARG A 156 0.15 -0.46 22.02
N ASP A 157 1.39 -0.44 21.57
CA ASP A 157 2.29 0.69 21.75
C ASP A 157 1.93 1.87 20.83
N ALA A 158 1.38 1.57 19.64
CA ALA A 158 0.92 2.56 18.66
C ALA A 158 -0.17 3.49 19.21
N ILE A 159 -0.97 3.03 20.17
CA ILE A 159 -2.04 3.84 20.81
C ILE A 159 -1.46 5.02 21.59
N TYR A 160 -0.24 4.90 22.09
CA TYR A 160 0.39 5.93 22.91
C TYR A 160 1.23 6.93 22.10
N LEU A 161 1.30 6.76 20.78
CA LEU A 161 2.01 7.69 19.92
C LEU A 161 1.27 9.02 19.82
N LYS A 162 1.95 10.10 20.19
CA LYS A 162 1.42 11.44 20.01
C LYS A 162 1.26 11.75 18.52
N PRO A 163 0.19 12.42 18.09
CA PRO A 163 0.06 12.85 16.70
C PRO A 163 1.23 13.73 16.28
N LEU A 164 1.72 13.54 15.05
CA LEU A 164 2.71 14.41 14.44
C LEU A 164 2.06 15.67 13.88
N THR A 165 2.84 16.74 13.84
CA THR A 165 2.51 17.99 13.14
C THR A 165 3.22 18.02 11.79
N MET A 166 2.70 18.80 10.83
CA MET A 166 3.24 18.85 9.46
C MET A 166 4.54 19.65 9.32
N ASP A 167 5.03 20.27 10.39
CA ASP A 167 6.32 20.98 10.45
C ASP A 167 7.52 20.04 10.29
N VAL A 168 7.35 18.74 10.56
CA VAL A 168 8.37 17.72 10.33
C VAL A 168 8.60 17.40 8.85
N VAL A 169 7.68 17.80 7.98
CA VAL A 169 7.73 17.52 6.53
C VAL A 169 8.48 18.64 5.82
N ASP A 170 9.39 18.26 4.91
CA ASP A 170 10.20 19.22 4.17
C ASP A 170 9.37 20.09 3.21
N ALA A 171 9.90 21.27 2.87
CA ALA A 171 9.19 22.25 2.05
C ALA A 171 8.83 21.73 0.65
N ASN A 172 9.69 20.92 0.03
CA ASN A 172 9.43 20.39 -1.31
C ASN A 172 8.26 19.40 -1.30
N THR A 173 8.24 18.48 -0.34
CA THR A 173 7.11 17.56 -0.12
C THR A 173 5.84 18.34 0.25
N LEU A 174 5.91 19.37 1.09
CA LEU A 174 4.75 20.21 1.43
C LEU A 174 4.16 20.93 0.20
N THR A 175 5.02 21.44 -0.68
CA THR A 175 4.59 22.04 -1.95
C THR A 175 3.87 21.03 -2.83
N ALA A 176 4.41 19.81 -2.96
CA ALA A 176 3.78 18.73 -3.73
C ALA A 176 2.40 18.35 -3.15
N LEU A 177 2.30 18.21 -1.82
CA LEU A 177 1.01 17.99 -1.15
C LEU A 177 0.03 19.16 -1.36
N GLY A 178 0.54 20.38 -1.58
CA GLY A 178 -0.25 21.55 -1.98
C GLY A 178 -0.83 21.43 -3.39
N TYR A 179 -0.09 20.83 -4.33
CA TYR A 179 -0.60 20.51 -5.67
C TYR A 179 -1.78 19.53 -5.59
N LEU A 180 -1.62 18.42 -4.86
CA LEU A 180 -2.70 17.45 -4.61
C LEU A 180 -3.96 18.11 -4.06
N ALA A 181 -3.81 18.99 -3.05
CA ALA A 181 -4.92 19.69 -2.42
C ALA A 181 -5.58 20.74 -3.34
N THR A 182 -4.85 21.27 -4.31
CA THR A 182 -5.37 22.24 -5.28
C THR A 182 -6.16 21.54 -6.38
N VAL A 183 -5.66 20.41 -6.86
CA VAL A 183 -6.35 19.57 -7.85
C VAL A 183 -7.64 19.00 -7.26
N SER A 184 -7.62 18.50 -6.03
CA SER A 184 -8.81 17.91 -5.39
C SER A 184 -9.97 18.89 -5.19
N ARG A 185 -9.68 20.20 -5.11
CA ARG A 185 -10.70 21.27 -5.03
C ARG A 185 -11.29 21.67 -6.37
N GLN A 186 -10.76 21.16 -7.49
CA GLN A 186 -11.20 21.50 -8.85
C GLN A 186 -11.89 20.34 -9.55
N ILE A 187 -11.64 19.10 -9.12
CA ILE A 187 -12.20 17.91 -9.74
C ILE A 187 -13.46 17.47 -9.02
N HIS A 188 -14.50 17.19 -9.80
CA HIS A 188 -15.69 16.52 -9.31
C HIS A 188 -15.58 15.02 -9.55
N VAL A 189 -15.88 14.25 -8.51
CA VAL A 189 -15.89 12.79 -8.54
C VAL A 189 -17.29 12.27 -8.25
N ARG A 190 -17.59 11.08 -8.74
CA ARG A 190 -18.79 10.34 -8.38
C ARG A 190 -18.39 9.26 -7.38
N PRO A 191 -18.69 9.42 -6.08
CA PRO A 191 -18.29 8.43 -5.09
C PRO A 191 -18.84 7.04 -5.45
N ILE A 192 -17.95 6.06 -5.53
CA ILE A 192 -18.36 4.67 -5.73
C ILE A 192 -18.83 4.16 -4.38
N ARG A 193 -20.15 3.94 -4.25
CA ARG A 193 -20.72 3.41 -3.02
C ARG A 193 -20.62 1.90 -3.03
N THR A 194 -19.81 1.38 -2.13
CA THR A 194 -19.85 -0.03 -1.76
C THR A 194 -20.83 -0.20 -0.61
N PRO A 195 -21.77 -1.16 -0.65
CA PRO A 195 -22.60 -1.48 0.51
C PRO A 195 -21.68 -1.87 1.67
N ILE A 196 -21.46 -0.96 2.62
CA ILE A 196 -20.79 -1.32 3.86
C ILE A 196 -21.86 -1.98 4.74
N ALA A 197 -21.84 -3.31 4.82
CA ALA A 197 -22.71 -4.09 5.72
C ALA A 197 -22.63 -3.64 7.20
N MET A 198 -21.57 -2.89 7.54
CA MET A 198 -21.24 -2.42 8.88
C MET A 198 -21.99 -1.16 9.34
N PHE A 199 -22.59 -0.36 8.44
CA PHE A 199 -23.18 0.92 8.84
C PHE A 199 -24.60 1.25 8.38
N ASN A 200 -25.25 0.49 7.47
CA ASN A 200 -26.67 0.69 7.08
C ASN A 200 -27.13 2.17 7.01
N LEU A 201 -26.26 3.06 6.52
CA LEU A 201 -26.54 4.49 6.43
C LEU A 201 -26.48 4.87 4.96
N GLU A 202 -27.61 4.68 4.29
CA GLU A 202 -27.87 5.23 2.97
C GLU A 202 -28.12 6.74 3.12
N PHE A 203 -27.06 7.55 3.03
CA PHE A 203 -27.24 8.98 2.83
C PHE A 203 -27.33 9.25 1.33
N GLU A 204 -28.50 9.54 0.78
CA GLU A 204 -28.63 9.99 -0.61
C GLU A 204 -27.89 11.34 -0.79
N THR A 205 -26.71 11.33 -1.41
CA THR A 205 -26.14 12.53 -2.03
C THR A 205 -26.29 12.39 -3.53
N GLU A 206 -27.33 13.01 -4.07
CA GLU A 206 -27.62 13.10 -5.50
C GLU A 206 -26.68 14.11 -6.18
N GLY A 207 -25.43 13.71 -6.45
CA GLY A 207 -24.57 14.54 -7.32
C GLY A 207 -23.07 14.21 -7.28
N PRO A 208 -22.32 14.67 -8.29
CA PRO A 208 -20.86 14.73 -8.23
C PRO A 208 -20.43 15.60 -7.04
N LEU A 209 -19.51 15.11 -6.23
CA LEU A 209 -18.91 15.86 -5.12
C LEU A 209 -17.54 16.37 -5.54
N LEU A 210 -17.06 17.43 -4.90
CA LEU A 210 -15.65 17.79 -5.04
C LEU A 210 -14.78 16.66 -4.47
N ALA A 211 -13.69 16.34 -5.16
CA ALA A 211 -12.72 15.35 -4.69
C ALA A 211 -12.18 15.68 -3.28
N SER A 212 -12.03 16.96 -2.95
CA SER A 212 -11.64 17.43 -1.62
C SER A 212 -12.64 17.06 -0.52
N GLU A 213 -13.91 16.86 -0.88
CA GLU A 213 -14.97 16.44 0.04
C GLU A 213 -15.05 14.90 0.09
N ALA A 214 -15.16 14.26 -1.09
CA ALA A 214 -15.28 12.81 -1.20
C ALA A 214 -14.06 12.06 -0.64
N TYR A 215 -12.86 12.60 -0.84
CA TYR A 215 -11.60 12.01 -0.41
C TYR A 215 -10.95 12.75 0.77
N ARG A 216 -11.74 13.49 1.55
CA ARG A 216 -11.22 14.26 2.71
C ARG A 216 -10.38 13.41 3.65
N ILE A 217 -10.87 12.22 4.01
CA ILE A 217 -10.21 11.28 4.93
C ILE A 217 -8.93 10.70 4.30
N PRO A 218 -8.97 10.05 3.11
CA PRO A 218 -7.75 9.50 2.52
C PRO A 218 -6.72 10.58 2.14
N ILE A 219 -7.13 11.80 1.75
CA ILE A 219 -6.18 12.92 1.54
C ILE A 219 -5.48 13.29 2.86
N ALA A 220 -6.22 13.39 3.96
CA ALA A 220 -5.63 13.66 5.27
C ALA A 220 -4.68 12.54 5.71
N GLN A 221 -5.07 11.28 5.52
CA GLN A 221 -4.24 10.13 5.87
C GLN A 221 -2.95 10.05 5.04
N LEU A 222 -3.04 10.34 3.74
CA LEU A 222 -1.88 10.39 2.86
C LEU A 222 -0.90 11.50 3.29
N ARG A 223 -1.41 12.71 3.60
CA ARG A 223 -0.58 13.81 4.13
C ARG A 223 0.11 13.41 5.43
N TYR A 224 -0.63 12.80 6.34
CA TYR A 224 -0.09 12.33 7.60
C TYR A 224 0.95 11.21 7.41
N SER A 225 0.79 10.36 6.39
CA SER A 225 1.76 9.33 6.03
C SER A 225 3.12 9.90 5.62
N PHE A 226 3.17 11.10 5.02
CA PHE A 226 4.44 11.80 4.77
C PHE A 226 5.09 12.34 6.04
N ALA A 227 4.30 12.76 7.05
CA ALA A 227 4.85 13.13 8.34
C ALA A 227 5.44 11.91 9.08
N GLU A 228 4.76 10.77 9.00
CA GLU A 228 5.26 9.49 9.53
C GLU A 228 6.53 9.01 8.83
N ASP A 229 6.60 9.14 7.50
CA ASP A 229 7.80 8.84 6.69
C ASP A 229 8.99 9.72 7.05
N ALA A 230 8.77 11.02 7.28
CA ALA A 230 9.83 11.97 7.68
C ALA A 230 10.46 11.63 9.05
N VAL A 231 9.68 11.02 9.95
CA VAL A 231 10.13 10.64 11.30
C VAL A 231 10.56 9.15 11.37
N ASP A 232 10.12 8.32 10.43
CA ASP A 232 10.35 6.87 10.32
C ASP A 232 10.05 6.09 11.62
N ARG A 233 9.06 6.54 12.40
CA ARG A 233 8.67 5.88 13.66
C ARG A 233 7.82 4.62 13.46
N ILE A 234 7.00 4.61 12.41
CA ILE A 234 6.18 3.46 12.01
C ILE A 234 6.54 3.12 10.56
N LYS A 235 7.21 2.00 10.40
CA LYS A 235 7.60 1.48 9.10
C LYS A 235 6.36 1.14 8.27
N GLY A 236 6.31 1.63 7.03
CA GLY A 236 5.25 1.30 6.08
C GLY A 236 3.88 1.86 6.47
N TYR A 237 3.86 2.93 7.28
CA TYR A 237 2.63 3.57 7.75
C TYR A 237 1.65 3.91 6.62
N VAL A 238 2.16 4.19 5.41
CA VAL A 238 1.35 4.47 4.23
C VAL A 238 0.29 3.39 3.92
N MET A 239 0.51 2.13 4.32
CA MET A 239 -0.48 1.05 4.15
C MET A 239 -1.79 1.32 4.92
N SER A 240 -1.76 2.15 5.97
CA SER A 240 -2.96 2.61 6.68
C SER A 240 -3.90 3.44 5.79
N LEU A 241 -3.43 4.00 4.67
CA LEU A 241 -4.27 4.69 3.71
C LEU A 241 -5.38 3.78 3.18
N ILE A 242 -5.09 2.48 3.01
CA ILE A 242 -6.04 1.51 2.48
C ILE A 242 -7.20 1.32 3.46
N THR A 243 -6.89 1.19 4.75
CA THR A 243 -7.89 0.89 5.79
C THR A 243 -8.66 2.14 6.21
N VAL A 244 -7.98 3.27 6.35
CA VAL A 244 -8.57 4.57 6.73
C VAL A 244 -9.30 5.22 5.55
N GLY A 245 -8.83 5.03 4.32
CA GLY A 245 -9.47 5.54 3.12
C GLY A 245 -10.83 4.94 2.83
N GLY A 246 -11.11 3.75 3.38
CA GLY A 246 -12.40 3.09 3.26
C GLY A 246 -12.61 2.36 1.93
N PRO A 247 -13.65 1.52 1.86
CA PRO A 247 -13.93 0.70 0.69
C PRO A 247 -14.31 1.53 -0.54
N GLU A 248 -14.84 2.74 -0.37
CA GLU A 248 -15.15 3.66 -1.48
C GLU A 248 -13.89 4.15 -2.18
N PHE A 249 -12.83 4.48 -1.43
CA PHE A 249 -11.54 4.87 -2.00
C PHE A 249 -10.89 3.69 -2.73
N VAL A 250 -10.91 2.50 -2.11
CA VAL A 250 -10.40 1.27 -2.74
C VAL A 250 -11.15 0.95 -4.03
N ALA A 251 -12.48 1.11 -4.04
CA ALA A 251 -13.30 0.91 -5.23
C ALA A 251 -12.99 1.95 -6.31
N ALA A 252 -12.76 3.21 -5.93
CA ALA A 252 -12.37 4.27 -6.87
C ALA A 252 -11.02 4.00 -7.54
N VAL A 253 -10.03 3.50 -6.77
CA VAL A 253 -8.75 3.03 -7.33
C VAL A 253 -8.98 1.90 -8.32
N LYS A 254 -9.78 0.90 -7.95
CA LYS A 254 -10.13 -0.25 -8.83
C LYS A 254 -10.85 0.17 -10.12
N ALA A 255 -11.65 1.22 -10.04
CA ALA A 255 -12.34 1.80 -11.18
C ALA A 255 -11.46 2.77 -12.00
N HIS A 256 -10.17 2.90 -11.68
CA HIS A 256 -9.24 3.83 -12.33
C HIS A 256 -9.74 5.28 -12.30
N GLU A 257 -10.40 5.69 -11.22
CA GLU A 257 -10.88 7.06 -11.06
C GLU A 257 -9.66 8.02 -11.00
N PRO A 258 -9.60 9.06 -11.86
CA PRO A 258 -8.40 9.87 -12.01
C PRO A 258 -7.84 10.48 -10.73
N MET A 259 -8.69 10.99 -9.83
CA MET A 259 -8.21 11.59 -8.59
C MET A 259 -7.67 10.53 -7.61
N ALA A 260 -8.35 9.38 -7.50
CA ALA A 260 -7.90 8.27 -6.67
C ALA A 260 -6.56 7.71 -7.16
N LEU A 261 -6.37 7.59 -8.47
CA LEU A 261 -5.09 7.22 -9.08
C LEU A 261 -4.02 8.29 -8.83
N PHE A 262 -4.37 9.57 -8.92
CA PHE A 262 -3.43 10.65 -8.62
C PHE A 262 -2.95 10.60 -7.16
N MET A 263 -3.84 10.32 -6.20
CA MET A 263 -3.45 10.04 -4.81
C MET A 263 -2.56 8.80 -4.70
N LEU A 264 -2.83 7.77 -5.49
CA LEU A 264 -2.04 6.54 -5.52
C LEU A 264 -0.62 6.75 -6.06
N MET A 265 -0.37 7.78 -6.89
CA MET A 265 1.00 8.16 -7.26
C MET A 265 1.83 8.63 -6.04
N TYR A 266 1.23 9.43 -5.16
CA TYR A 266 1.88 9.88 -3.92
C TYR A 266 2.08 8.73 -2.93
N PHE A 267 1.13 7.79 -2.88
CA PHE A 267 1.33 6.51 -2.19
C PHE A 267 2.53 5.75 -2.76
N GLY A 268 2.67 5.70 -4.09
CA GLY A 268 3.82 5.10 -4.77
C GLY A 268 5.16 5.71 -4.37
N VAL A 269 5.22 7.02 -4.16
CA VAL A 269 6.43 7.69 -3.61
C VAL A 269 6.80 7.15 -2.23
N LEU A 270 5.84 7.06 -1.32
CA LEU A 270 6.06 6.54 0.05
C LEU A 270 6.45 5.05 0.03
N VAL A 271 5.86 4.26 -0.87
CA VAL A 271 6.26 2.87 -1.11
C VAL A 271 7.69 2.78 -1.63
N ASN A 272 8.09 3.67 -2.54
CA ASN A 272 9.45 3.71 -3.08
C ASN A 272 10.49 4.06 -2.00
N ARG A 273 10.21 5.08 -1.18
CA ARG A 273 11.06 5.42 -0.02
C ARG A 273 11.14 4.27 0.98
N SER A 274 10.05 3.52 1.11
CA SER A 274 10.01 2.34 1.96
C SER A 274 10.82 1.16 1.41
N SER A 275 10.97 1.02 0.09
CA SER A 275 11.68 -0.10 -0.54
C SER A 275 13.20 0.00 -0.45
N SER A 276 13.75 1.20 -0.24
CA SER A 276 15.19 1.39 -0.05
C SER A 276 15.72 0.86 1.28
N GLN A 277 14.84 0.50 2.22
CA GLN A 277 15.24 -0.15 3.48
C GLN A 277 15.48 -1.65 3.23
N GLU A 278 16.66 -2.17 3.58
CA GLU A 278 17.03 -3.60 3.44
C GLU A 278 16.01 -4.56 4.05
N THR A 279 15.26 -4.10 5.05
CA THR A 279 14.23 -4.89 5.72
C THR A 279 13.01 -5.14 4.81
N ARG A 280 12.66 -4.28 3.85
CA ARG A 280 11.46 -4.44 3.02
C ARG A 280 11.75 -5.14 1.69
N TRP A 281 12.35 -6.32 1.79
CA TRP A 281 12.77 -7.17 0.68
C TRP A 281 11.67 -7.48 -0.35
N TRP A 282 10.39 -7.42 0.04
CA TRP A 282 9.25 -7.74 -0.83
C TRP A 282 8.74 -6.57 -1.68
N LEU A 283 9.18 -5.33 -1.42
CA LEU A 283 8.69 -4.16 -2.16
C LEU A 283 9.38 -3.96 -3.51
N GLY A 284 10.67 -4.29 -3.64
CA GLY A 284 11.41 -4.13 -4.90
C GLY A 284 11.19 -2.77 -5.57
N THR A 285 10.74 -2.79 -6.83
CA THR A 285 10.43 -1.61 -7.65
C THR A 285 8.99 -1.11 -7.55
N ALA A 286 8.19 -1.65 -6.62
CA ALA A 286 6.75 -1.37 -6.48
C ALA A 286 6.40 0.11 -6.63
N GLY A 287 7.06 0.96 -5.84
CA GLY A 287 6.84 2.40 -5.81
C GLY A 287 6.99 3.05 -7.18
N ARG A 288 8.09 2.74 -7.86
CA ARG A 288 8.39 3.20 -9.21
C ARG A 288 7.39 2.68 -10.24
N ASP A 289 7.02 1.41 -10.16
CA ASP A 289 6.14 0.77 -11.13
C ASP A 289 4.71 1.33 -11.03
N ILE A 290 4.21 1.60 -9.82
CA ILE A 290 2.92 2.29 -9.59
C ILE A 290 2.92 3.65 -10.28
N VAL A 291 3.95 4.47 -10.01
CA VAL A 291 4.02 5.83 -10.54
C VAL A 291 4.18 5.81 -12.06
N SER A 292 4.94 4.86 -12.61
CA SER A 292 5.09 4.69 -14.06
C SER A 292 3.74 4.38 -14.71
N GLU A 293 3.08 3.32 -14.27
CA GLU A 293 1.83 2.84 -14.85
C GLU A 293 0.70 3.87 -14.74
N ILE A 294 0.58 4.53 -13.57
CA ILE A 294 -0.43 5.57 -13.38
C ILE A 294 -0.12 6.84 -14.18
N SER A 295 1.15 7.19 -14.38
CA SER A 295 1.51 8.34 -15.22
C SER A 295 0.92 8.19 -16.62
N ASP A 296 1.04 7.01 -17.22
CA ASP A 296 0.56 6.71 -18.57
C ASP A 296 -0.97 6.77 -18.63
N ILE A 297 -1.67 6.30 -17.60
CA ILE A 297 -3.13 6.35 -17.50
C ILE A 297 -3.62 7.80 -17.36
N LEU A 298 -2.94 8.60 -16.54
CA LEU A 298 -3.38 9.96 -16.21
C LEU A 298 -2.96 11.02 -17.23
N GLU A 299 -2.05 10.71 -18.16
CA GLU A 299 -1.49 11.67 -19.13
C GLU A 299 -2.59 12.43 -19.91
N ASN A 300 -3.70 11.76 -20.23
CA ASN A 300 -4.81 12.36 -20.98
C ASN A 300 -6.04 12.70 -20.10
N SER A 301 -5.92 12.55 -18.79
CA SER A 301 -7.02 12.75 -17.84
C SER A 301 -7.22 14.24 -17.49
N PRO A 302 -8.34 14.61 -16.83
CA PRO A 302 -8.53 15.95 -16.29
C PRO A 302 -7.43 16.40 -15.32
N ILE A 303 -6.76 15.47 -14.64
CA ILE A 303 -5.65 15.76 -13.72
C ILE A 303 -4.51 16.45 -14.48
N ALA A 304 -4.08 15.88 -15.62
CA ALA A 304 -2.95 16.38 -16.39
C ALA A 304 -3.22 17.74 -17.07
N ARG A 305 -4.49 18.14 -17.19
CA ARG A 305 -4.92 19.44 -17.74
C ARG A 305 -4.83 20.57 -16.71
N ILE A 306 -4.76 20.25 -15.43
CA ILE A 306 -4.57 21.23 -14.35
C ILE A 306 -3.05 21.42 -14.16
N PRO A 307 -2.53 22.66 -14.15
CA PRO A 307 -1.09 22.91 -13.97
C PRO A 307 -0.51 22.22 -12.72
N GLU A 308 -1.20 22.32 -11.59
CA GLU A 308 -0.81 21.65 -10.35
C GLU A 308 -0.87 20.13 -10.44
N GLY A 309 -1.82 19.58 -11.22
CA GLY A 309 -1.88 18.13 -11.47
C GLY A 309 -0.63 17.66 -12.19
N ARG A 310 -0.21 18.38 -13.22
CA ARG A 310 1.01 18.09 -13.97
C ARG A 310 2.29 18.25 -13.14
N LEU A 311 2.35 19.29 -12.30
CA LEU A 311 3.46 19.49 -11.36
C LEU A 311 3.53 18.36 -10.33
N GLY A 312 2.39 17.95 -9.76
CA GLY A 312 2.32 16.83 -8.84
C GLY A 312 2.72 15.49 -9.48
N MET A 313 2.25 15.21 -10.69
CA MET A 313 2.65 14.02 -11.45
C MET A 313 4.17 14.03 -11.72
N SER A 314 4.73 15.17 -12.15
CA SER A 314 6.17 15.30 -12.40
C SER A 314 6.99 15.09 -11.13
N TRP A 315 6.57 15.70 -10.01
CA TRP A 315 7.21 15.50 -8.71
C TRP A 315 7.21 14.02 -8.30
N THR A 316 6.06 13.33 -8.37
CA THR A 316 6.00 11.91 -7.99
C THR A 316 6.92 11.04 -8.85
N ARG A 317 7.04 11.34 -10.16
CA ARG A 317 7.97 10.65 -11.07
C ARG A 317 9.43 10.86 -10.66
N GLU A 318 9.82 12.09 -10.37
CA GLU A 318 11.18 12.41 -9.92
C GLU A 318 11.53 11.70 -8.61
N GLN A 319 10.60 11.64 -7.65
CA GLN A 319 10.81 10.98 -6.36
C GLN A 319 11.07 9.46 -6.47
N VAL A 320 10.69 8.85 -7.59
CA VAL A 320 10.92 7.42 -7.88
C VAL A 320 11.98 7.18 -8.96
N GLY A 321 12.73 8.21 -9.34
CA GLY A 321 13.80 8.12 -10.34
C GLY A 321 13.32 8.02 -11.79
N LEU A 322 12.08 8.42 -12.08
CA LEU A 322 11.57 8.58 -13.45
C LEU A 322 11.78 10.02 -13.94
N PRO A 323 11.93 10.24 -15.25
CA PRO A 323 12.03 11.60 -15.79
C PRO A 323 10.71 12.36 -15.58
N PRO A 324 10.76 13.68 -15.32
CA PRO A 324 9.56 14.51 -15.19
C PRO A 324 8.75 14.52 -16.50
N LEU A 325 7.49 14.94 -16.43
CA LEU A 325 6.67 15.05 -17.64
C LEU A 325 7.18 16.19 -18.51
N ALA A 326 7.42 15.92 -19.80
CA ALA A 326 7.89 16.92 -20.75
C ALA A 326 6.98 18.15 -20.77
N ASP A 327 7.51 19.36 -20.70
CA ASP A 327 6.70 20.58 -20.64
C ASP A 327 5.81 20.69 -21.89
N VAL A 328 4.52 20.40 -21.76
CA VAL A 328 3.55 20.64 -22.83
C VAL A 328 3.29 22.13 -22.71
N GLY A 329 3.91 22.92 -23.59
CA GLY A 329 3.91 24.37 -23.53
C GLY A 329 2.50 24.97 -23.41
N LEU A 330 2.00 25.10 -22.17
CA LEU A 330 0.79 25.84 -21.79
C LEU A 330 1.00 27.37 -21.94
N GLY A 331 1.94 27.77 -22.81
CA GLY A 331 2.36 29.14 -23.09
C GLY A 331 2.38 29.50 -24.58
N GLN A 332 1.73 28.74 -25.46
CA GLN A 332 1.53 29.16 -26.86
C GLN A 332 0.08 28.98 -27.31
N SER A 333 -0.81 29.79 -26.75
CA SER A 333 -2.04 30.26 -27.41
C SER A 333 -2.62 31.47 -26.66
N PHE A 334 -1.78 32.49 -26.47
CA PHE A 334 -2.28 33.86 -26.59
C PHE A 334 -1.67 34.38 -27.88
N CYS A 335 -2.36 34.13 -28.99
CA CYS A 335 -2.19 34.98 -30.16
C CYS A 335 -2.50 36.38 -29.64
N SER A 336 -1.47 37.22 -29.51
CA SER A 336 -1.64 38.59 -29.06
C SER A 336 -2.65 39.24 -29.98
N LEU A 337 -3.77 39.71 -29.42
CA LEU A 337 -4.82 40.47 -30.09
C LEU A 337 -4.34 41.78 -30.75
N THR A 338 -3.03 42.01 -30.81
CA THR A 338 -2.38 43.15 -31.47
C THR A 338 -1.95 42.90 -32.92
N GLU A 339 -2.00 41.66 -33.44
CA GLU A 339 -1.65 41.42 -34.87
C GLU A 339 -2.86 41.45 -35.81
N ILE A 340 -4.09 41.32 -35.32
CA ILE A 340 -5.32 41.34 -36.14
C ILE A 340 -5.79 42.78 -36.47
N GLU A 341 -5.39 43.80 -35.70
CA GLU A 341 -5.73 45.21 -36.00
C GLU A 341 -4.91 45.81 -37.18
N SER A 342 -3.82 45.15 -37.60
CA SER A 342 -2.99 45.63 -38.72
C SER A 342 -3.52 45.24 -40.11
N LEU A 343 -4.56 44.39 -40.19
CA LEU A 343 -5.13 43.89 -41.44
C LEU A 343 -6.45 44.57 -41.85
N PHE A 344 -6.92 45.58 -41.11
CA PHE A 344 -8.15 46.32 -41.42
C PHE A 344 -7.96 47.83 -41.70
N LEU A 345 -6.72 48.30 -41.89
CA LEU A 345 -6.41 49.71 -42.20
C LEU A 345 -5.46 49.89 -43.40
N THR A 346 -5.68 49.14 -44.49
CA THR A 346 -5.14 49.48 -45.83
C THR A 346 -6.22 49.40 -46.89
#